data_AF-A0A8I0HDX8-F1
#
_entry.id   AF-A0A8I0HDX8-F1
#
_cell.length_a   1.000
_cell.length_b   1.000
_cell.length_c   1.000
_cell.angle_alpha   90.00
_cell.angle_beta   90.00
_cell.angle_gamma   90.00
#
_symmetry.space_group_name_H-M   'P 1'
#
loop_
_entity.id
_entity.type
_entity.pdbx_description
1 polymer ?
#
loop_
_entity_poly.entity_id
_entity_poly.type
_entity_poly.pdbx_seq_one_letter_code
_entity_poly.pdbx_strand_id
1 'polypeptide(L)' 'MTPIHRTNEDRVTGDGYKPPMLPLSGYVDIIKEVARKYSLPVLDLYAESGIYPDIEVSKDAYTVDGLHPNDKG' A
#
# COMPACT_ATOMS: atom_id res chain seq x y z
N MET A 1 10.40 1.06 4.34
CA MET A 1 9.02 1.59 4.47
C MET A 1 8.05 0.57 3.91
N THR A 2 6.82 0.51 4.42
CA THR A 2 5.73 -0.24 3.78
C THR A 2 5.08 0.61 2.69
N PRO A 3 4.33 0.02 1.73
CA PRO A 3 3.52 0.78 0.78
C PRO A 3 2.42 1.60 1.46
N ILE A 4 1.93 2.65 0.79
CA ILE A 4 0.64 3.27 1.14
C ILE A 4 -0.52 2.38 0.66
N HIS A 5 -1.73 2.66 1.16
CA HIS A 5 -2.94 2.06 0.59
C HIS A 5 -3.13 2.47 -0.86
N ARG A 6 -3.84 1.63 -1.63
CA ARG A 6 -4.18 1.88 -3.05
C ARG A 6 -5.54 1.32 -3.38
N THR A 7 -6.13 1.83 -4.46
CA THR A 7 -7.39 1.30 -4.97
C THR A 7 -7.26 -0.19 -5.30
N ASN A 8 -8.29 -0.97 -4.93
CA ASN A 8 -8.36 -2.43 -5.11
C ASN A 8 -7.24 -3.22 -4.39
N GLU A 9 -6.76 -2.78 -3.23
CA GLU A 9 -5.65 -3.43 -2.53
C GLU A 9 -5.94 -4.86 -2.02
N ASP A 10 -7.21 -5.21 -1.83
CA ASP A 10 -7.66 -6.55 -1.46
C ASP A 10 -7.69 -7.53 -2.64
N ARG A 11 -7.48 -7.05 -3.88
CA ARG A 11 -7.49 -7.88 -5.08
C ARG A 11 -6.22 -8.74 -5.13
N VAL A 12 -6.38 -10.02 -4.82
CA VAL A 12 -5.27 -11.00 -4.80
C VAL A 12 -4.65 -11.31 -6.17
N THR A 13 -5.27 -10.91 -7.27
CA THR A 13 -4.69 -11.01 -8.63
C THR A 13 -3.91 -9.77 -9.05
N GLY A 14 -3.87 -8.72 -8.21
CA GLY A 14 -3.32 -7.41 -8.54
C GLY A 14 -3.90 -6.82 -9.83
N ASP A 15 -3.20 -5.85 -10.40
CA ASP A 15 -3.56 -5.31 -11.72
C ASP A 15 -3.08 -6.22 -12.86
N GLY A 16 -3.88 -6.32 -13.91
CA GLY A 16 -3.60 -7.14 -15.11
C GLY A 16 -4.01 -8.61 -14.95
N TYR A 17 -3.19 -9.51 -15.52
CA TYR A 17 -3.47 -10.94 -15.65
C TYR A 17 -2.50 -11.82 -14.82
N LYS A 18 -2.25 -11.44 -13.57
CA LYS A 18 -1.36 -12.21 -12.68
C LYS A 18 -2.14 -13.34 -11.99
N PRO A 19 -1.49 -14.48 -11.68
CA PRO A 19 -2.11 -15.50 -10.85
C PRO A 19 -2.46 -14.94 -9.46
N PRO A 20 -3.47 -15.51 -8.76
CA PRO A 20 -3.79 -15.12 -7.39
C PRO A 20 -2.60 -15.32 -6.44
N MET A 21 -2.32 -14.32 -5.63
CA MET A 21 -1.26 -14.28 -4.60
C MET A 21 -1.84 -13.75 -3.28
N LEU A 22 -1.12 -12.85 -2.60
CA LEU A 22 -1.57 -12.17 -1.38
C LEU A 22 -2.25 -10.83 -1.74
N PRO A 23 -3.16 -10.32 -0.89
CA PRO A 23 -3.55 -8.91 -0.93
C PRO A 23 -2.36 -8.02 -0.51
N LEU A 24 -2.47 -6.70 -0.71
CA LEU A 24 -1.39 -5.76 -0.36
C LEU A 24 -0.92 -5.88 1.10
N SER A 25 -1.86 -6.08 2.02
CA SER A 25 -1.59 -6.30 3.44
C SER A 25 -0.66 -7.49 3.70
N GLY A 26 -0.75 -8.56 2.91
CA GLY A 26 0.19 -9.69 3.01
C GLY A 26 1.62 -9.31 2.64
N TYR A 27 1.81 -8.41 1.67
CA TYR A 27 3.14 -7.88 1.35
C TYR A 27 3.66 -6.91 2.41
N VAL A 28 2.78 -6.11 3.03
CA VAL A 28 3.10 -5.25 4.18
C VAL A 28 3.64 -6.09 5.35
N ASP A 29 2.96 -7.19 5.66
CA ASP A 29 3.38 -8.10 6.73
C ASP A 29 4.74 -8.74 6.44
N ILE A 30 4.98 -9.18 5.20
CA ILE A 30 6.28 -9.73 4.78
C ILE A 30 7.40 -8.69 4.94
N ILE A 31 7.18 -7.43 4.54
CA ILE A 31 8.19 -6.36 4.70
C ILE A 31 8.52 -6.18 6.18
N LYS A 32 7.51 -6.10 7.05
CA LYS A 32 7.69 -5.94 8.51
C LYS A 32 8.42 -7.14 9.12
N GLU A 33 8.08 -8.36 8.72
CA GLU A 33 8.73 -9.58 9.19
C GLU A 33 10.22 -9.62 8.81
N VAL A 34 10.53 -9.39 7.53
CA VAL A 34 11.91 -9.42 7.03
C VAL A 34 12.75 -8.31 7.66
N ALA A 35 12.20 -7.10 7.78
CA ALA A 35 12.92 -5.99 8.41
C ALA A 35 13.21 -6.28 9.89
N ARG A 36 12.26 -6.86 10.63
CA ARG A 36 12.47 -7.30 12.02
C ARG A 36 13.61 -8.31 12.12
N LYS A 37 13.67 -9.31 11.23
CA LYS A 37 14.75 -10.32 11.19
C LYS A 37 16.14 -9.68 11.07
N TYR A 38 16.25 -8.60 10.31
CA TYR A 38 17.51 -7.90 10.07
C TYR A 38 17.71 -6.64 10.92
N SER A 39 16.87 -6.42 11.94
CA SER A 39 16.92 -5.22 12.80
C SER A 39 16.90 -3.90 12.02
N LEU A 40 16.15 -3.86 10.90
CA LEU A 40 15.98 -2.67 10.09
C LEU A 40 14.76 -1.86 10.59
N PRO A 41 14.88 -0.53 10.75
CA PRO A 41 13.72 0.30 11.03
C PRO A 41 12.75 0.30 9.83
N VAL A 42 11.45 0.30 10.10
CA VAL A 42 10.39 0.38 9.09
C VAL A 42 9.47 1.53 9.42
N LEU A 43 9.40 2.52 8.52
CA LEU A 43 8.29 3.46 8.47
C LEU A 43 7.06 2.75 7.91
N ASP A 44 6.00 2.63 8.71
CA ASP A 44 4.80 1.88 8.36
C ASP A 44 3.74 2.75 7.69
N LEU A 45 4.02 3.22 6.47
CA LEU A 45 3.10 4.08 5.73
C LEU A 45 1.72 3.46 5.51
N TYR A 46 1.61 2.14 5.44
CA TYR A 46 0.31 1.47 5.36
C TYR A 46 -0.59 1.87 6.54
N ALA A 47 -0.07 1.90 7.76
CA ALA A 47 -0.83 2.31 8.94
C ALA A 47 -0.77 3.83 9.23
N GLU A 48 0.33 4.49 8.86
CA GLU A 48 0.66 5.84 9.33
C GLU A 48 0.44 6.96 8.30
N SER A 49 0.33 6.65 7.01
CA SER A 49 0.23 7.70 5.96
C SER A 49 -1.08 8.49 6.01
N GLY A 50 -2.18 7.87 6.46
CA GLY A 50 -3.51 8.46 6.38
C GLY A 50 -4.08 8.63 4.96
N ILE A 51 -3.37 8.13 3.93
CA ILE A 51 -3.82 8.14 2.53
C ILE A 51 -4.52 6.81 2.26
N TYR A 52 -5.83 6.84 1.97
CA TYR A 52 -6.65 5.65 1.71
C TYR A 52 -7.49 5.81 0.43
N PRO A 53 -6.97 5.42 -0.75
CA PRO A 53 -7.61 5.71 -2.04
C PRO A 53 -8.93 4.99 -2.34
N ASP A 54 -9.41 4.07 -1.49
CA ASP A 54 -10.79 3.57 -1.59
C ASP A 54 -11.82 4.56 -1.01
N ILE A 55 -11.37 5.63 -0.32
CA ILE A 55 -12.18 6.81 0.01
C ILE A 55 -11.93 7.87 -1.05
N GLU A 56 -12.94 8.17 -1.87
CA GLU A 56 -12.84 9.11 -3.01
C GLU A 56 -12.21 10.46 -2.64
N VAL A 57 -12.60 11.05 -1.49
CA VAL A 57 -12.01 12.33 -1.03
C VAL A 57 -10.50 12.21 -0.77
N SER A 58 -10.04 11.09 -0.21
CA SER A 58 -8.61 10.85 0.01
C SER A 58 -7.88 10.59 -1.31
N LYS A 59 -8.50 9.87 -2.24
CA LYS A 59 -7.95 9.58 -3.56
C LYS A 59 -7.72 10.87 -4.36
N ASP A 60 -8.74 11.70 -4.47
CA ASP A 60 -8.70 12.96 -5.21
C ASP A 60 -7.74 13.98 -4.58
N ALA A 61 -7.61 13.96 -3.25
CA ALA A 61 -6.73 14.88 -2.54
C ALA A 61 -5.24 14.54 -2.71
N TYR A 62 -4.89 13.24 -2.66
CA TYR A 62 -3.50 12.81 -2.44
C TYR A 62 -2.91 11.89 -3.51
N THR A 63 -3.71 11.43 -4.48
CA THR A 63 -3.21 10.54 -5.54
C THR A 63 -3.54 11.08 -6.93
N VAL A 64 -2.83 10.60 -7.95
CA VAL A 64 -3.12 10.88 -9.37
C VAL A 64 -4.17 9.91 -9.92
N ASP A 65 -4.09 8.65 -9.51
CA ASP A 65 -4.86 7.53 -10.11
C ASP A 65 -5.38 6.50 -9.07
N GLY A 66 -5.24 6.79 -7.78
CA GLY A 66 -5.52 5.85 -6.70
C GLY A 66 -4.41 4.83 -6.41
N LEU A 67 -3.25 4.97 -7.08
CA LEU A 67 -2.05 4.18 -6.83
C LEU A 67 -0.84 5.07 -6.51
N HIS A 68 -0.59 6.06 -7.35
CA HIS A 68 0.57 6.94 -7.26
C HIS A 68 0.19 8.24 -6.53
N PRO A 69 0.95 8.65 -5.49
CA PRO A 69 0.77 9.95 -4.85
C PRO A 69 0.91 11.13 -5.84
N ASN A 70 0.22 12.22 -5.57
CA ASN A 70 0.39 13.51 -6.26
C ASN A 70 1.28 14.46 -5.42
N ASP A 71 1.49 15.71 -5.85
CA ASP A 71 2.37 16.65 -5.10
C ASP A 71 1.98 16.90 -3.63
N LYS A 72 0.73 16.62 -3.24
CA LYS A 72 0.25 16.75 -1.85
C LYS A 72 0.43 15.48 -1.02
N GLY A 73 0.62 14.32 -1.66
CA GLY A 73 0.78 13.02 -1.03
C GLY A 73 2.23 12.56 -1.03
#